data_AF-A0A7C5GYT8-F1
#
_entry.id   AF-A0A7C5GYT8-F1
#
_cell.length_a   1.000
_cell.length_b   1.000
_cell.length_c   1.000
_cell.angle_alpha   90.00
_cell.angle_beta   90.00
_cell.angle_gamma   90.00
#
_symmetry.space_group_name_H-M   'P 1'
#
loop_
_entity.id
_entity.type
_entity.pdbx_description
1 polymer ?
#
loop_
_entity_poly.entity_id
_entity_poly.type
_entity_poly.pdbx_seq_one_letter_code
_entity_poly.pdbx_strand_id
1 'polypeptide(L)'
;MDLYFYLDTYVGEYLINFYMISFKLLDLDSVEITDFYGSKLISNVLDWDSFVSSVGNIYLLEYGDPIQRFYDIEEAIKTGYDITFEISKSTSHNLKPRPVVGVGYPPLFILKKFYPDLFEDLILKDGLDTFLDRLLFT
;
A
#
# COMPACT_ATOMS: atom_id res chain seq x y z
N MET A 1 19.62 1.88 -4.12
CA MET A 1 18.64 0.98 -4.75
C MET A 1 17.32 1.71 -4.72
N ASP A 2 16.59 1.76 -5.84
CA ASP A 2 15.24 2.30 -5.84
C ASP A 2 14.29 1.23 -5.29
N LEU A 3 13.53 1.61 -4.27
CA LEU A 3 12.49 0.80 -3.64
C LEU A 3 11.13 1.41 -3.96
N TYR A 4 10.10 0.58 -3.85
CA TYR A 4 8.76 0.97 -4.24
C TYR A 4 7.72 0.49 -3.24
N PHE A 5 6.71 1.33 -3.06
CA PHE A 5 5.40 0.89 -2.60
C PHE A 5 4.40 0.99 -3.74
N TYR A 6 3.71 -0.10 -4.06
CA TYR A 6 2.55 -0.10 -4.95
C TYR A 6 1.34 0.44 -4.21
N LEU A 7 0.47 1.16 -4.91
CA LEU A 7 -0.76 1.73 -4.34
C LEU A 7 -2.02 1.11 -4.96
N ASP A 8 -1.90 -0.14 -5.42
CA ASP A 8 -3.00 -0.85 -6.06
C ASP A 8 -4.26 -0.80 -5.19
N THR A 9 -5.36 -0.39 -5.81
CA THR A 9 -6.65 -0.25 -5.15
C THR A 9 -7.72 -0.85 -6.04
N TYR A 10 -8.52 -1.73 -5.44
CA TYR A 10 -9.60 -2.42 -6.12
C TYR A 10 -10.97 -1.88 -5.71
N VAL A 11 -11.91 -1.85 -6.63
CA VAL A 11 -13.35 -1.71 -6.36
C VAL A 11 -14.06 -2.93 -6.93
N GLY A 12 -14.52 -3.82 -6.03
CA GLY A 12 -14.91 -5.17 -6.43
C GLY A 12 -13.70 -5.93 -7.00
N GLU A 13 -13.81 -6.38 -8.24
CA GLU A 13 -12.73 -7.08 -8.97
C GLU A 13 -11.90 -6.14 -9.86
N TYR A 14 -12.25 -4.85 -9.92
CA TYR A 14 -11.62 -3.90 -10.84
C TYR A 14 -10.49 -3.13 -10.17
N LEU A 15 -9.28 -3.21 -10.73
CA LEU A 15 -8.16 -2.34 -10.38
C LEU A 15 -8.43 -0.93 -10.93
N ILE A 16 -8.34 0.09 -10.08
CA ILE A 16 -8.67 1.47 -10.46
C ILE A 16 -7.58 2.11 -11.30
N ASN A 17 -6.35 2.06 -10.80
CA ASN A 17 -5.20 2.62 -11.49
C ASN A 17 -3.91 2.08 -10.85
N PHE A 18 -2.79 2.26 -11.56
CA PHE A 18 -1.48 1.81 -11.16
C PHE A 18 -0.59 3.00 -10.77
N TYR A 19 -0.60 3.30 -9.47
CA TYR A 19 0.31 4.29 -8.87
C TYR A 19 1.36 3.59 -8.01
N MET A 20 2.56 4.17 -7.98
CA MET A 20 3.67 3.67 -7.18
C MET A 20 4.38 4.83 -6.49
N ILE A 21 4.94 4.58 -5.31
CA ILE A 21 5.83 5.52 -4.64
C ILE A 21 7.22 4.95 -4.72
N SER A 22 8.08 5.63 -5.46
CA SER A 22 9.50 5.33 -5.54
C SER A 22 10.27 6.14 -4.52
N PHE A 23 11.22 5.50 -3.84
CA PHE A 23 12.09 6.15 -2.88
C PHE A 23 13.42 5.42 -2.76
N LYS A 24 14.41 6.08 -2.14
CA LYS A 24 15.69 5.48 -1.78
C LYS A 24 15.81 5.45 -0.27
N LEU A 25 16.34 4.35 0.26
CA LEU A 25 16.74 4.29 1.66
C LEU A 25 18.25 4.52 1.77
N LEU A 26 18.65 5.32 2.76
CA LEU A 26 20.04 5.48 3.17
C LEU A 26 20.56 4.22 3.88
N ASP A 27 19.67 3.52 4.57
CA ASP A 27 19.95 2.31 5.34
C ASP A 27 18.84 1.27 5.11
N LEU A 28 19.24 0.03 4.82
CA LEU A 28 18.32 -1.08 4.57
C LEU A 28 17.97 -1.84 5.85
N ASP A 29 18.64 -1.59 6.97
CA ASP A 29 18.42 -2.32 8.22
C ASP A 29 17.01 -2.10 8.81
N SER A 30 16.31 -1.06 8.35
CA SER A 30 14.92 -0.74 8.73
C SER A 30 13.86 -1.58 8.00
N VAL A 31 14.24 -2.37 6.99
CA VAL A 31 13.31 -3.14 6.16
C VAL A 31 13.78 -4.57 5.88
N GLU A 32 12.83 -5.48 5.72
CA GLU A 32 13.08 -6.78 5.10
C GLU A 32 12.76 -6.70 3.62
N ILE A 33 13.65 -7.25 2.79
CA ILE A 33 13.51 -7.28 1.33
C ILE A 33 13.43 -8.72 0.87
N THR A 34 12.47 -9.01 0.01
CA THR A 34 12.35 -10.30 -0.68
C THR A 34 12.52 -10.12 -2.18
N ASP A 35 13.11 -11.12 -2.83
CA ASP A 35 13.10 -11.22 -4.29
C ASP A 35 11.75 -11.80 -4.73
N PHE A 36 11.06 -11.09 -5.62
CA PHE A 36 9.79 -11.49 -6.20
C PHE A 36 9.85 -11.33 -7.72
N TYR A 37 9.88 -12.45 -8.46
CA TYR A 37 10.03 -12.48 -9.92
C TYR A 37 11.18 -11.59 -10.47
N GLY A 38 12.32 -11.57 -9.78
CA GLY A 38 13.50 -10.79 -10.17
C GLY A 38 13.45 -9.30 -9.76
N SER A 39 12.40 -8.88 -9.05
CA SER A 39 12.29 -7.54 -8.45
C SER A 39 12.47 -7.61 -6.94
N LYS A 40 13.15 -6.63 -6.36
CA LYS A 40 13.34 -6.52 -4.90
C LYS A 40 12.20 -5.72 -4.29
N LEU A 41 11.40 -6.36 -3.45
CA LEU A 41 10.24 -5.76 -2.80
C LEU A 41 10.43 -5.72 -1.29
N ILE A 42 9.93 -4.66 -0.65
CA ILE A 42 9.86 -4.58 0.81
C ILE A 42 8.79 -5.58 1.27
N SER A 43 9.20 -6.61 2.00
CA SER A 43 8.28 -7.57 2.61
C SER A 43 7.76 -7.09 3.95
N ASN A 44 8.58 -6.35 4.70
CA ASN A 44 8.23 -5.85 6.02
C ASN A 44 9.04 -4.57 6.34
N VAL A 45 8.44 -3.67 7.13
CA VAL A 45 9.14 -2.52 7.71
C VAL A 45 9.30 -2.80 9.21
N LEU A 46 10.53 -2.95 9.67
CA LEU A 46 10.85 -3.41 11.02
C LEU A 46 10.72 -2.29 12.06
N ASP A 47 11.14 -1.09 11.68
CA ASP A 47 11.06 0.12 12.50
C ASP A 47 10.65 1.29 11.60
N TRP A 48 9.45 1.83 11.86
CA TRP A 48 8.87 2.89 11.05
C TRP A 48 9.63 4.21 11.19
N ASP A 49 10.04 4.58 12.41
CA ASP A 49 10.68 5.87 12.65
C ASP A 49 12.08 5.88 12.00
N SER A 50 12.81 4.78 12.17
CA SER A 50 14.09 4.57 11.48
C SER A 50 13.91 4.56 9.96
N PHE A 51 12.87 3.87 9.45
CA PHE A 51 12.54 3.86 8.03
C PHE A 51 12.30 5.28 7.50
N VAL A 52 11.37 6.04 8.07
CA VAL A 52 11.03 7.40 7.63
C VAL A 52 12.26 8.30 7.63
N SER A 53 13.10 8.21 8.67
CA SER A 53 14.34 9.02 8.75
C SER A 53 15.38 8.67 7.69
N SER A 54 15.35 7.44 7.17
CA SER A 54 16.27 6.93 6.15
C SER A 54 15.77 7.15 4.72
N VAL A 55 14.47 7.47 4.55
CA VAL A 55 13.87 7.71 3.23
C VAL A 55 14.37 9.03 2.65
N GLY A 56 14.94 8.95 1.45
CA GLY A 56 15.27 10.09 0.60
C GLY A 56 14.59 10.01 -0.76
N ASN A 57 14.56 11.14 -1.47
CA ASN A 57 14.07 11.27 -2.85
C ASN A 57 12.78 10.48 -3.13
N ILE A 58 11.65 11.00 -2.67
CA ILE A 58 10.35 10.34 -2.81
C ILE A 58 9.64 10.88 -4.05
N TYR A 59 9.13 9.98 -4.89
CA TYR A 59 8.37 10.30 -6.08
C TYR A 59 7.10 9.47 -6.16
N LEU A 60 5.97 10.12 -6.43
CA LEU A 60 4.76 9.43 -6.90
C LEU A 60 4.88 9.24 -8.40
N LEU A 61 4.68 8.00 -8.84
CA LEU A 61 4.75 7.57 -10.22
C LEU A 61 3.35 7.15 -10.69
N GLU A 62 3.02 7.48 -11.93
CA GLU A 62 1.85 6.98 -12.66
C GLU A 62 2.34 6.23 -13.90
N TYR A 63 2.01 4.94 -14.03
CA TYR A 63 2.54 4.06 -15.09
C TYR A 63 4.08 4.07 -15.24
N GLY A 64 4.80 4.39 -14.16
CA GLY A 64 6.27 4.48 -14.14
C GLY A 64 6.84 5.89 -14.37
N ASP A 65 6.02 6.85 -14.78
CA ASP A 65 6.44 8.24 -14.98
C ASP A 65 6.26 9.06 -13.70
N PRO A 66 7.28 9.84 -13.25
CA PRO A 66 7.15 10.69 -12.07
C PRO A 66 6.16 11.84 -12.30
N ILE A 67 5.11 11.89 -11.49
CA ILE A 67 4.09 12.95 -11.56
C ILE A 67 4.23 13.97 -10.42
N GLN A 68 4.80 13.58 -9.28
CA GLN A 68 4.99 14.48 -8.14
C GLN A 68 6.17 14.04 -7.26
N ARG A 69 6.87 15.01 -6.66
CA ARG A 69 7.96 14.79 -5.68
C ARG A 69 7.49 15.13 -4.27
N PHE A 70 7.95 14.35 -3.30
CA PHE A 70 7.66 14.56 -1.87
C PHE A 70 8.92 14.60 -1.03
N TYR A 71 8.78 15.13 0.18
CA TYR A 71 9.82 15.13 1.23
C TYR A 71 9.45 14.24 2.41
N ASP A 72 8.20 13.78 2.47
CA ASP A 72 7.64 12.95 3.51
C ASP A 72 6.95 11.74 2.87
N ILE A 73 7.26 10.53 3.37
CA ILE A 73 6.77 9.28 2.78
C ILE A 73 5.30 9.02 3.13
N GLU A 74 4.86 9.46 4.31
CA GLU A 74 3.48 9.38 4.73
C GLU A 74 2.60 10.28 3.87
N GLU A 75 3.05 11.50 3.59
CA GLU A 75 2.38 12.43 2.67
C GLU A 75 2.28 11.83 1.27
N ALA A 76 3.36 11.25 0.74
CA ALA A 76 3.35 10.60 -0.56
C ALA A 76 2.34 9.44 -0.63
N ILE A 77 2.33 8.57 0.40
CA ILE A 77 1.38 7.45 0.53
C ILE A 77 -0.05 7.98 0.55
N LYS A 78 -0.31 8.97 1.40
CA LYS A 78 -1.64 9.56 1.54
C LYS A 78 -2.09 10.17 0.22
N THR A 79 -1.29 11.01 -0.41
CA THR A 79 -1.65 11.67 -1.68
C THR A 79 -1.93 10.66 -2.79
N GLY A 80 -1.11 9.61 -2.94
CA GLY A 80 -1.33 8.60 -3.98
C GLY A 80 -2.63 7.81 -3.79
N TYR A 81 -2.96 7.44 -2.54
CA TYR A 81 -4.26 6.82 -2.26
C TYR A 81 -5.44 7.79 -2.40
N ASP A 82 -5.31 9.06 -1.98
CA ASP A 82 -6.36 10.06 -2.15
C ASP A 82 -6.71 10.21 -3.65
N ILE A 83 -5.71 10.28 -4.54
CA ILE A 83 -5.93 10.31 -6.01
C ILE A 83 -6.71 9.07 -6.44
N THR A 84 -6.27 7.89 -6.01
CA THR A 84 -6.89 6.62 -6.42
C THR A 84 -8.33 6.50 -5.91
N PHE A 85 -8.60 6.97 -4.69
CA PHE A 85 -9.94 6.99 -4.11
C PHE A 85 -10.85 8.04 -4.75
N GLU A 86 -10.34 9.20 -5.15
CA GLU A 86 -11.13 10.16 -5.92
C GLU A 86 -11.52 9.59 -7.29
N ILE A 87 -10.60 8.90 -7.98
CA ILE A 87 -10.92 8.19 -9.23
C ILE A 87 -11.99 7.12 -8.97
N SER A 88 -11.91 6.40 -7.84
CA SER A 88 -12.91 5.38 -7.44
C SER A 88 -14.34 5.90 -7.33
N LYS A 89 -14.52 7.15 -6.90
CA LYS A 89 -15.86 7.74 -6.74
C LYS A 89 -16.54 7.95 -8.09
N SER A 90 -15.75 8.19 -9.13
CA SER A 90 -16.26 8.42 -10.49
C SER A 90 -16.71 7.14 -11.20
N THR A 91 -16.25 5.96 -10.76
CA THR A 91 -16.49 4.68 -11.47
C THR A 91 -17.86 4.05 -11.18
N SER A 92 -18.80 4.75 -10.52
CA SER A 92 -20.22 4.36 -10.40
C SER A 92 -20.53 3.05 -9.65
N HIS A 93 -19.56 2.45 -8.97
CA HIS A 93 -19.78 1.22 -8.20
C HIS A 93 -20.13 1.59 -6.75
N ASN A 94 -21.25 1.09 -6.23
CA ASN A 94 -21.63 1.22 -4.81
C ASN A 94 -20.67 0.49 -3.83
N LEU A 95 -19.52 0.02 -4.30
CA LEU A 95 -18.55 -0.74 -3.55
C LEU A 95 -17.44 0.20 -3.06
N LYS A 96 -17.04 0.04 -1.80
CA LYS A 96 -15.92 0.81 -1.23
C LYS A 96 -14.60 0.39 -1.89
N PRO A 97 -13.68 1.34 -2.17
CA PRO A 97 -12.33 1.01 -2.61
C PRO A 97 -11.56 0.26 -1.53
N ARG A 98 -10.72 -0.70 -1.95
CA ARG A 98 -9.90 -1.55 -1.07
C ARG A 98 -8.44 -1.48 -1.49
N PRO A 99 -7.57 -0.85 -0.69
CA PRO A 99 -6.13 -0.88 -0.95
C PRO A 99 -5.60 -2.30 -0.73
N VAL A 100 -4.69 -2.72 -1.61
CA VAL A 100 -3.95 -3.98 -1.41
C VAL A 100 -2.94 -3.82 -0.27
N VAL A 101 -2.73 -4.88 0.50
CA VAL A 101 -1.83 -4.94 1.65
C VAL A 101 -0.90 -6.13 1.51
N GLY A 102 0.32 -6.02 2.06
CA GLY A 102 1.31 -7.10 2.07
C GLY A 102 2.63 -6.69 1.43
N VAL A 103 3.34 -7.65 0.84
CA VAL A 103 4.66 -7.46 0.23
C VAL A 103 4.60 -6.45 -0.91
N GLY A 104 5.46 -5.43 -0.86
CA GLY A 104 5.52 -4.37 -1.85
C GLY A 104 4.49 -3.26 -1.67
N TYR A 105 3.62 -3.34 -0.65
CA TYR A 105 2.60 -2.33 -0.36
C TYR A 105 2.94 -1.58 0.95
N PRO A 106 2.40 -0.36 1.16
CA PRO A 106 2.59 0.36 2.41
C PRO A 106 2.15 -0.45 3.63
N PRO A 107 2.78 -0.27 4.80
CA PRO A 107 2.41 -1.00 6.00
C PRO A 107 0.95 -0.79 6.41
N LEU A 108 0.28 -1.85 6.82
CA LEU A 108 -1.15 -1.82 7.18
C LEU A 108 -1.48 -0.78 8.26
N PHE A 109 -0.60 -0.57 9.23
CA PHE A 109 -0.84 0.39 10.31
C PHE A 109 -0.88 1.84 9.78
N ILE A 110 -0.13 2.16 8.71
CA ILE A 110 -0.17 3.47 8.05
C ILE A 110 -1.49 3.64 7.30
N LEU A 111 -1.93 2.61 6.59
CA LEU A 111 -3.23 2.67 5.91
C LEU A 111 -4.39 2.82 6.89
N LYS A 112 -4.36 2.11 8.03
CA LYS A 112 -5.35 2.26 9.11
C LYS A 112 -5.31 3.63 9.78
N LYS A 113 -4.12 4.24 9.89
CA LYS A 113 -3.95 5.60 10.41
C LYS A 113 -4.66 6.62 9.51
N PHE A 114 -4.55 6.49 8.19
CA PHE A 114 -5.13 7.44 7.23
C PHE A 114 -6.58 7.16 6.86
N TYR A 115 -6.95 5.87 6.77
CA TYR A 115 -8.24 5.43 6.23
C TYR A 115 -8.90 4.38 7.13
N PRO A 116 -9.16 4.68 8.41
CA PRO A 116 -9.68 3.70 9.36
C PRO A 116 -10.98 3.02 8.88
N ASP A 117 -11.89 3.79 8.28
CA ASP A 117 -13.21 3.34 7.81
C ASP A 117 -13.16 2.29 6.68
N LEU A 118 -12.02 2.16 5.99
CA LEU A 118 -11.82 1.15 4.94
C LEU A 118 -11.48 -0.23 5.49
N PHE A 119 -11.08 -0.31 6.76
CA PHE A 119 -10.63 -1.54 7.41
C PHE A 119 -11.58 -2.02 8.53
N GLU A 120 -12.71 -1.34 8.76
CA GLU A 120 -13.71 -1.74 9.75
C GLU A 120 -14.30 -3.13 9.45
N ASP A 121 -14.49 -3.45 8.16
CA ASP A 121 -15.00 -4.75 7.70
C ASP A 121 -13.93 -5.87 7.74
N LEU A 122 -12.64 -5.50 7.89
CA LEU A 122 -11.51 -6.42 8.04
C LEU A 122 -11.28 -6.86 9.49
N ILE A 123 -12.04 -6.32 10.44
CA ILE A 123 -12.16 -6.90 11.77
C ILE A 123 -12.93 -8.22 11.58
N LEU A 124 -12.16 -9.30 11.44
CA LEU A 124 -12.61 -10.67 11.57
C LEU A 124 -13.46 -10.79 12.84
N LYS A 125 -14.79 -10.68 12.69
CA LYS A 125 -15.74 -10.87 13.80
C LYS A 125 -15.66 -12.30 14.34
N ASP A 126 -15.27 -13.22 13.48
CA ASP A 126 -14.99 -14.62 13.80
C ASP A 126 -13.47 -14.83 13.66
N GLY A 127 -12.84 -15.56 14.58
CA GLY A 127 -11.40 -15.81 14.54
C GLY A 127 -10.91 -16.39 13.22
N LEU A 128 -9.61 -16.26 12.93
CA LEU A 128 -8.97 -16.74 11.69
C LEU A 128 -9.37 -18.18 11.33
N ASP A 129 -9.45 -19.06 12.33
CA ASP A 129 -9.86 -20.45 12.18
C ASP A 129 -11.27 -20.58 11.57
N THR A 130 -12.23 -19.79 12.06
CA THR A 130 -13.62 -19.79 11.56
C THR A 130 -13.72 -19.24 10.14
N PHE A 131 -12.86 -18.30 9.77
CA PHE A 131 -12.79 -17.79 8.40
C PHE A 131 -12.21 -18.83 7.45
N LEU A 132 -11.14 -19.53 7.84
CA LEU A 132 -10.52 -20.58 7.04
C LEU A 132 -11.44 -21.80 6.88
N ASP A 133 -12.18 -22.17 7.92
CA ASP A 133 -13.17 -23.24 7.87
C ASP A 133 -14.25 -22.95 6.81
N ARG A 134 -14.74 -21.70 6.72
CA ARG A 134 -15.73 -21.35 5.68
C ARG A 134 -15.20 -21.48 4.26
N LEU A 135 -13.91 -21.25 4.04
CA LEU A 135 -13.25 -21.34 2.73
C LEU A 135 -13.00 -22.79 2.28
N LEU A 136 -12.76 -23.71 3.23
CA LEU A 136 -12.46 -25.11 2.94
C LEU A 136 -13.71 -25.98 2.72
N PHE A 137 -14.88 -25.50 3.14
CA PHE A 137 -16.14 -26.25 3.09
C PHE A 137 -17.21 -25.64 2.16
N THR A 138 -16.85 -24.67 1.31
CA THR A 138 -17.59 -24.25 0.10
C THR A 138 -16.91 -24.75 -1.15
#